data_AF-A0AAE0A4N9-F1
#
_entry.id   AF-A0AAE0A4N9-F1
#
_cell.length_a   1.000
_cell.length_b   1.000
_cell.length_c   1.000
_cell.angle_alpha   90.00
_cell.angle_beta   90.00
_cell.angle_gamma   90.00
#
_symmetry.space_group_name_H-M   'P 1'
#
loop_
_entity.id
_entity.type
_entity.pdbx_description
1 polymer ?
#
loop_
_entity_poly.entity_id
_entity_poly.type
_entity_poly.pdbx_seq_one_letter_code
_entity_poly.pdbx_strand_id
1 'polypeptide(L)'
;MKLVKPLNLFNELLKKNPSKRGRFLGLCINEQHVDLAVSDPDNLYAVPLSVIHRHEGSMDLMADKFQTLISEHNLAGFVIDSPYRTNSTRCDSGAIKNFIFDLLITRKFPGLKYTFWSDQIATKHMDFVVEHNVKFILEDLNLSQLDPKEIVDKFAAARLLQGYLDCVHTSVELDKKADFHK
;
A
#
# COMPACT_ATOMS: atom_id res chain seq x y z
N MET A 1 11.87 0.50 12.16
CA MET A 1 10.56 1.15 11.86
C MET A 1 9.68 1.16 13.10
N LYS A 2 8.66 2.02 13.14
CA LYS A 2 7.71 2.12 14.26
C LYS A 2 6.27 1.98 13.77
N LEU A 3 5.52 1.05 14.36
CA LEU A 3 4.09 0.90 14.11
C LEU A 3 3.33 2.08 14.71
N VAL A 4 2.44 2.68 13.94
CA VAL A 4 1.54 3.76 14.36
C VAL A 4 0.12 3.51 13.87
N LYS A 5 -0.86 4.18 14.49
CA LYS A 5 -2.25 4.14 14.03
C LYS A 5 -2.37 4.76 12.62
N PRO A 6 -3.28 4.26 11.76
CA PRO A 6 -3.43 4.74 10.38
C PRO A 6 -3.57 6.26 10.26
N LEU A 7 -4.46 6.87 11.06
CA LEU A 7 -4.69 8.32 11.06
C LEU A 7 -3.49 9.11 11.59
N ASN A 8 -2.76 8.57 12.57
CA ASN A 8 -1.57 9.23 13.12
C ASN A 8 -0.44 9.32 12.09
N LEU A 9 -0.27 8.28 11.26
CA LEU A 9 0.71 8.27 10.18
C LEU A 9 0.45 9.43 9.20
N PHE A 10 -0.82 9.65 8.83
CA PHE A 10 -1.23 10.72 7.94
C PHE A 10 -1.12 12.12 8.58
N ASN A 11 -1.61 12.26 9.81
CA ASN A 11 -1.60 13.55 10.52
C ASN A 11 -0.19 14.10 10.76
N GLU A 12 0.79 13.23 11.01
CA GLU A 12 2.18 13.65 11.13
C GLU A 12 2.75 14.20 9.82
N LEU A 13 2.30 13.69 8.68
CA LEU A 13 2.65 14.22 7.37
C LEU A 13 2.03 15.60 7.14
N LEU A 14 0.75 15.78 7.51
CA LEU A 14 0.04 17.05 7.35
C LEU A 14 0.65 18.20 8.14
N LYS A 15 1.31 17.92 9.28
CA LYS A 15 2.05 18.90 10.08
C LYS A 15 3.27 19.49 9.35
N LYS A 16 3.74 18.85 8.28
CA LYS A 16 4.83 19.37 7.44
C LYS A 16 4.28 20.31 6.36
N ASN A 17 5.12 21.25 5.94
CA ASN A 17 4.86 22.08 4.76
C ASN A 17 4.53 21.22 3.54
N PRO A 18 3.54 21.58 2.69
CA PRO A 18 3.16 20.79 1.52
C PRO A 18 4.35 20.39 0.63
N SER A 19 5.27 21.34 0.36
CA SER A 19 6.48 21.11 -0.45
C SER A 19 7.52 20.19 0.20
N LYS A 20 7.34 19.81 1.47
CA LYS A 20 8.23 18.91 2.23
C LYS A 20 7.53 17.64 2.69
N ARG A 21 6.31 17.37 2.21
CA ARG A 21 5.62 16.10 2.49
C ARG A 21 6.31 14.99 1.70
N GLY A 22 6.65 13.92 2.39
CA GLY A 22 7.04 12.69 1.73
C GLY A 22 5.83 11.92 1.23
N ARG A 23 6.09 10.87 0.47
CA ARG A 23 5.07 9.99 -0.14
C ARG A 23 4.89 8.73 0.70
N PHE A 24 3.76 8.06 0.54
CA PHE A 24 3.53 6.75 1.15
C PHE A 24 3.85 5.63 0.17
N LEU A 25 4.35 4.52 0.70
CA LEU A 25 4.52 3.28 -0.04
C LEU A 25 3.52 2.25 0.47
N GLY A 26 2.69 1.74 -0.43
CA GLY A 26 1.78 0.62 -0.21
C GLY A 26 2.48 -0.70 -0.45
N LEU A 27 2.36 -1.65 0.48
CA LEU A 27 2.93 -2.99 0.39
C LEU A 27 1.81 -4.03 0.49
N CYS A 28 1.57 -4.76 -0.60
CA CYS A 28 0.72 -5.95 -0.60
C CYS A 28 1.62 -7.19 -0.65
N ILE A 29 1.65 -7.95 0.44
CA ILE A 29 2.56 -9.09 0.59
C ILE A 29 1.85 -10.36 0.13
N ASN A 30 2.40 -11.01 -0.89
CA ASN A 30 1.98 -12.31 -1.38
C ASN A 30 3.00 -13.39 -0.97
N GLU A 31 2.69 -14.66 -1.21
CA GLU A 31 3.61 -15.78 -0.90
C GLU A 31 4.97 -15.66 -1.59
N GLN A 32 4.98 -15.27 -2.87
CA GLN A 32 6.20 -15.27 -3.70
C GLN A 32 6.82 -13.88 -3.90
N HIS A 33 6.04 -12.82 -3.73
CA HIS A 33 6.45 -11.45 -4.05
C HIS A 33 5.71 -10.42 -3.19
N VAL A 34 6.17 -9.17 -3.24
CA VAL A 34 5.54 -8.02 -2.61
C VAL A 34 5.24 -7.00 -3.70
N ASP A 35 3.95 -6.71 -3.90
CA ASP A 35 3.52 -5.65 -4.81
C ASP A 35 3.67 -4.30 -4.13
N LEU A 36 4.22 -3.33 -4.86
CA LEU A 36 4.47 -1.98 -4.36
C LEU A 36 3.64 -0.96 -5.13
N ALA A 37 3.13 0.01 -4.38
CA ALA A 37 2.51 1.21 -4.92
C ALA A 37 3.00 2.44 -4.19
N VAL A 38 2.97 3.59 -4.85
CA VAL A 38 3.41 4.86 -4.26
C VAL A 38 2.31 5.91 -4.41
N SER A 39 2.10 6.73 -3.39
CA SER A 39 1.19 7.87 -3.49
C SER A 39 1.78 8.97 -4.37
N ASP A 40 1.00 9.89 -4.92
CA ASP A 40 1.49 11.12 -5.52
C ASP A 40 2.05 12.09 -4.44
N PRO A 41 2.74 13.19 -4.83
CA PRO A 41 3.30 14.15 -3.87
C PRO A 41 2.27 14.77 -2.92
N ASP A 42 1.03 14.95 -3.38
CA ASP A 42 -0.07 15.50 -2.58
C ASP A 42 -0.75 14.43 -1.70
N ASN A 43 -0.39 13.16 -1.87
CA ASN A 43 -0.97 12.01 -1.19
C ASN A 43 -2.49 11.91 -1.38
N LEU A 44 -2.95 12.18 -2.60
CA LEU A 44 -4.33 12.04 -3.07
C LEU A 44 -4.52 10.74 -3.85
N TYR A 45 -3.53 10.33 -4.65
CA TYR A 45 -3.65 9.21 -5.58
C TYR A 45 -2.54 8.19 -5.39
N ALA A 46 -2.87 6.90 -5.48
CA ALA A 46 -1.90 5.82 -5.47
C ALA A 46 -1.72 5.22 -6.87
N VAL A 47 -0.47 4.96 -7.26
CA VAL A 47 -0.12 4.31 -8.53
C VAL A 47 0.76 3.08 -8.29
N PRO A 48 0.64 2.02 -9.12
CA PRO A 48 1.57 0.90 -9.08
C PRO A 48 3.01 1.37 -9.28
N LEU A 49 3.95 0.78 -8.54
CA LEU A 49 5.36 1.15 -8.61
C LEU A 49 6.21 0.02 -9.19
N SER A 50 6.28 -1.11 -8.49
CA SER A 50 7.13 -2.23 -8.86
C SER A 50 6.75 -3.47 -8.04
N VAL A 51 7.43 -4.59 -8.30
CA VAL A 51 7.27 -5.85 -7.56
C VAL A 51 8.64 -6.27 -7.04
N ILE A 52 8.69 -6.76 -5.80
CA ILE A 52 9.89 -7.37 -5.22
C ILE A 52 9.63 -8.85 -4.96
N HIS A 53 10.39 -9.72 -5.62
CA HIS A 53 10.31 -11.17 -5.37
C HIS A 53 11.00 -11.56 -4.06
N ARG A 54 10.33 -12.39 -3.26
CA ARG A 54 10.78 -12.80 -1.92
C ARG A 54 11.94 -13.80 -1.93
N HIS A 55 12.16 -14.47 -3.05
CA HIS A 55 13.17 -15.53 -3.20
C HIS A 55 14.45 -15.08 -3.92
N GLU A 56 14.50 -13.85 -4.44
CA GLU A 56 15.64 -13.35 -5.23
C GLU A 56 16.85 -12.91 -4.39
N GLY A 57 16.83 -13.08 -3.07
CA GLY A 57 17.96 -12.70 -2.22
C GLY A 57 17.67 -12.81 -0.73
N SER A 58 18.63 -12.34 0.07
CA SER A 58 18.48 -12.25 1.52
C SER A 58 17.53 -11.12 1.93
N MET A 59 17.02 -11.17 3.15
CA MET A 59 16.24 -10.07 3.73
C MET A 59 17.03 -8.75 3.75
N ASP A 60 18.35 -8.81 3.93
CA ASP A 60 19.21 -7.62 3.91
C ASP A 60 19.26 -6.95 2.54
N LEU A 61 19.37 -7.73 1.45
CA LEU A 61 19.32 -7.24 0.07
C LEU A 61 17.95 -6.62 -0.23
N MET A 62 16.88 -7.24 0.25
CA MET A 62 15.54 -6.68 0.12
C MET A 62 15.41 -5.36 0.88
N ALA A 63 15.98 -5.28 2.08
CA ALA A 63 15.98 -4.07 2.85
C ALA A 63 16.79 -2.94 2.18
N ASP A 64 17.88 -3.26 1.47
CA ASP A 64 18.61 -2.30 0.64
C ASP A 64 17.75 -1.78 -0.51
N LYS A 65 16.99 -2.64 -1.20
CA LYS A 65 16.03 -2.21 -2.23
C LYS A 65 15.02 -1.22 -1.66
N PHE A 66 14.48 -1.47 -0.47
CA PHE A 66 13.58 -0.52 0.19
C PHE A 66 14.28 0.79 0.59
N GLN A 67 15.54 0.78 1.01
CA GLN A 67 16.29 2.01 1.29
C GLN A 67 16.47 2.88 0.04
N THR A 68 16.75 2.24 -1.10
CA THR A 68 16.80 2.92 -2.40
C THR A 68 15.44 3.58 -2.70
N LEU A 69 14.34 2.83 -2.61
CA LEU A 69 12.99 3.38 -2.84
C LEU A 69 12.62 4.51 -1.89
N ILE A 70 13.03 4.42 -0.61
CA ILE A 70 12.81 5.49 0.38
C ILE A 70 13.46 6.80 -0.08
N SER A 71 14.67 6.71 -0.61
CA SER A 71 15.43 7.87 -1.08
C SER A 71 14.88 8.40 -2.40
N GLU A 72 14.63 7.52 -3.36
CA GLU A 72 14.16 7.86 -4.71
C GLU A 72 12.77 8.50 -4.72
N HIS A 73 11.87 8.03 -3.86
CA HIS A 73 10.49 8.50 -3.81
C HIS A 73 10.19 9.39 -2.60
N ASN A 74 11.20 9.79 -1.84
CA ASN A 74 11.03 10.62 -0.63
C ASN A 74 9.94 10.03 0.29
N LEU A 75 10.08 8.76 0.66
CA LEU A 75 9.02 8.04 1.38
C LEU A 75 8.97 8.48 2.86
N ALA A 76 7.77 8.84 3.32
CA ALA A 76 7.51 9.24 4.71
C ALA A 76 7.04 8.06 5.59
N GLY A 77 6.48 7.02 4.99
CA GLY A 77 6.02 5.85 5.73
C GLY A 77 5.39 4.78 4.85
N PHE A 78 5.17 3.61 5.45
CA PHE A 78 4.62 2.44 4.76
C PHE A 78 3.19 2.14 5.20
N VAL A 79 2.36 1.74 4.25
CA VAL A 79 0.99 1.25 4.44
C VAL A 79 0.98 -0.20 3.99
N ILE A 80 0.81 -1.11 4.94
CA ILE A 80 0.96 -2.55 4.70
C ILE A 80 -0.41 -3.21 4.81
N ASP A 81 -0.71 -4.18 3.94
CA ASP A 81 -1.96 -4.93 4.04
C ASP A 81 -2.07 -5.63 5.40
N SER A 82 -3.26 -5.55 6.00
CA SER A 82 -3.46 -6.06 7.36
C SER A 82 -3.37 -7.59 7.40
N PRO A 83 -2.54 -8.17 8.29
CA PRO A 83 -2.48 -9.62 8.46
C PRO A 83 -3.77 -10.21 9.04
N TYR A 84 -4.70 -9.39 9.52
CA TYR A 84 -5.96 -9.82 10.10
C TYR A 84 -7.09 -9.96 9.07
N ARG A 85 -6.74 -10.04 7.78
CA ARG A 85 -7.70 -10.23 6.70
C ARG A 85 -8.30 -11.64 6.77
N THR A 86 -9.58 -11.71 7.14
CA THR A 86 -10.30 -12.94 7.54
C THR A 86 -10.48 -13.98 6.42
N ASN A 87 -10.12 -13.65 5.17
CA ASN A 87 -10.20 -14.51 3.99
C ASN A 87 -9.12 -14.13 2.96
N SER A 88 -7.90 -13.82 3.40
CA SER A 88 -6.78 -13.57 2.49
C SER A 88 -6.39 -14.88 1.78
N THR A 89 -6.69 -15.00 0.49
CA THR A 89 -6.15 -16.06 -0.38
C THR A 89 -4.76 -15.74 -0.90
N ARG A 90 -4.21 -14.56 -0.56
CA ARG A 90 -2.96 -14.02 -1.15
C ARG A 90 -1.72 -14.39 -0.34
N CYS A 91 -1.84 -14.39 0.99
CA CYS A 91 -0.78 -14.80 1.90
C CYS A 91 -1.35 -15.07 3.30
N ASP A 92 -0.75 -16.03 4.00
CA ASP A 92 -1.06 -16.31 5.39
C ASP A 92 -0.69 -15.12 6.31
N SER A 93 -1.50 -14.91 7.35
CA SER A 93 -1.31 -13.85 8.34
C SER A 93 0.03 -13.94 9.07
N GLY A 94 0.52 -15.15 9.34
CA GLY A 94 1.82 -15.42 9.94
C GLY A 94 2.96 -15.05 8.99
N ALA A 95 2.82 -15.36 7.70
CA ALA A 95 3.80 -15.00 6.69
C ALA A 95 3.97 -13.47 6.54
N ILE A 96 2.88 -12.70 6.59
CA ILE A 96 2.93 -11.23 6.58
C ILE A 96 3.65 -10.71 7.84
N LYS A 97 3.31 -11.24 9.01
CA LYS A 97 3.96 -10.83 10.28
C LYS A 97 5.44 -11.15 10.29
N ASN A 98 5.83 -12.34 9.84
CA ASN A 98 7.22 -12.76 9.74
C ASN A 98 8.00 -11.87 8.79
N PHE A 99 7.43 -11.58 7.61
CA PHE A 99 8.05 -10.68 6.64
C PHE A 99 8.34 -9.29 7.24
N ILE A 100 7.38 -8.69 7.94
CA ILE A 100 7.58 -7.40 8.61
C ILE A 100 8.59 -7.51 9.76
N PHE A 101 8.55 -8.60 10.53
CA PHE A 101 9.49 -8.85 11.62
C PHE A 101 10.93 -8.96 11.10
N ASP A 102 11.14 -9.70 10.02
CA ASP A 102 12.44 -9.88 9.38
C ASP A 102 12.97 -8.53 8.85
N LEU A 103 12.13 -7.73 8.19
CA LEU A 103 12.48 -6.36 7.78
C LEU A 103 12.87 -5.47 8.98
N LEU A 104 12.19 -5.60 10.12
CA LEU A 104 12.51 -4.84 11.33
C LEU A 104 13.87 -5.22 11.91
N ILE A 105 14.24 -6.51 11.88
CA ILE A 105 15.52 -7.02 12.40
C ILE A 105 16.71 -6.44 11.65
N THR A 106 16.57 -6.13 10.35
CA THR A 106 17.65 -5.52 9.56
C THR A 106 18.11 -4.17 10.12
N ARG A 107 17.26 -3.47 10.90
CA ARG A 107 17.52 -2.13 11.47
C ARG A 107 17.86 -1.04 10.44
N LYS A 108 17.65 -1.29 9.14
CA LYS A 108 17.95 -0.37 8.03
C LYS A 108 16.99 0.81 7.89
N PHE A 109 15.91 0.84 8.67
CA PHE A 109 14.86 1.85 8.60
C PHE A 109 14.65 2.58 9.94
N PRO A 110 15.67 3.31 10.44
CA PRO A 110 15.53 4.10 11.66
C PRO A 110 14.52 5.25 11.44
N GLY A 111 13.62 5.47 12.40
CA GLY A 111 12.64 6.56 12.35
C GLY A 111 11.47 6.38 11.36
N LEU A 112 11.57 5.48 10.38
CA LEU A 112 10.49 5.21 9.43
C LEU A 112 9.25 4.64 10.16
N LYS A 113 8.08 5.16 9.83
CA LYS A 113 6.81 4.73 10.42
C LYS A 113 6.04 3.86 9.44
N TYR A 114 5.23 2.96 9.98
CA TYR A 114 4.34 2.15 9.19
C TYR A 114 3.01 1.93 9.88
N THR A 115 2.01 1.54 9.11
CA THR A 115 0.70 1.14 9.62
C THR A 115 0.17 -0.06 8.86
N PHE A 116 -0.78 -0.76 9.47
CA PHE A 116 -1.58 -1.77 8.80
C PHE A 116 -2.90 -1.16 8.35
N TRP A 117 -3.31 -1.45 7.12
CA TRP A 117 -4.59 -1.01 6.58
C TRP A 117 -5.29 -2.18 5.88
N SER A 118 -6.60 -2.26 5.98
CA SER A 118 -7.40 -3.20 5.18
C SER A 118 -8.83 -2.72 5.12
N ASP A 119 -9.38 -2.61 3.91
CA ASP A 119 -10.80 -2.43 3.69
C ASP A 119 -11.35 -3.68 2.99
N GLN A 120 -11.71 -4.68 3.79
CA GLN A 120 -12.11 -6.00 3.28
C GLN A 120 -13.36 -5.94 2.37
N ILE A 121 -14.31 -5.04 2.68
CA ILE A 121 -15.58 -4.97 1.97
C ILE A 121 -15.42 -4.18 0.67
N ALA A 122 -14.79 -3.01 0.71
CA ALA A 122 -14.58 -2.24 -0.50
C ALA A 122 -13.64 -2.96 -1.48
N THR A 123 -12.63 -3.67 -0.98
CA THR A 123 -11.68 -4.41 -1.84
C THR A 123 -12.39 -5.48 -2.67
N LYS A 124 -13.26 -6.31 -2.08
CA LYS A 124 -13.92 -7.41 -2.82
C LYS A 124 -14.81 -6.90 -3.96
N HIS A 125 -15.59 -5.84 -3.71
CA HIS A 125 -16.45 -5.25 -4.74
C HIS A 125 -15.63 -4.54 -5.82
N MET A 126 -14.56 -3.85 -5.42
CA MET A 126 -13.68 -3.17 -6.36
C MET A 126 -12.93 -4.18 -7.25
N ASP A 127 -12.45 -5.29 -6.69
CA ASP A 127 -11.81 -6.37 -7.45
C ASP A 127 -12.76 -6.89 -8.53
N PHE A 128 -14.02 -7.17 -8.17
CA PHE A 128 -15.05 -7.61 -9.12
C PHE A 128 -15.27 -6.59 -10.25
N VAL A 129 -15.45 -5.31 -9.91
CA VAL A 129 -15.71 -4.26 -10.92
C VAL A 129 -14.51 -4.07 -11.84
N VAL A 130 -13.30 -4.01 -11.30
CA VAL A 130 -12.08 -3.83 -12.10
C VAL A 130 -11.85 -5.04 -13.00
N GLU A 131 -12.02 -6.26 -12.49
CA GLU A 131 -11.88 -7.48 -13.29
C GLU A 131 -12.86 -7.51 -14.47
N HIS A 132 -14.13 -7.13 -14.26
CA HIS A 132 -15.12 -7.08 -15.34
C HIS A 132 -14.83 -5.98 -16.36
N ASN A 133 -14.37 -4.81 -15.91
CA ASN A 133 -13.98 -3.72 -16.82
C ASN A 133 -12.74 -4.11 -17.65
N VAL A 134 -11.74 -4.73 -17.02
CA VAL A 134 -10.55 -5.24 -17.72
C VAL A 134 -10.96 -6.29 -18.74
N LYS A 135 -11.80 -7.26 -18.34
CA LYS A 135 -12.31 -8.29 -19.25
C LYS A 135 -13.02 -7.69 -20.45
N PHE A 136 -13.93 -6.74 -20.23
CA PHE A 136 -14.65 -6.03 -21.29
C PHE A 136 -13.67 -5.33 -22.26
N ILE A 137 -12.68 -4.60 -21.75
CA ILE A 137 -11.67 -3.92 -22.58
C ILE A 137 -10.84 -4.93 -23.38
N LEU A 138 -10.43 -6.04 -22.77
CA LEU A 138 -9.62 -7.06 -23.46
C LEU A 138 -10.42 -7.76 -24.57
N GLU A 139 -11.71 -8.01 -24.35
CA GLU A 139 -12.60 -8.57 -25.36
C GLU A 139 -12.80 -7.59 -26.53
N ASP A 140 -13.11 -6.32 -26.25
CA ASP A 140 -13.35 -5.29 -27.26
C ASP A 140 -12.11 -4.96 -28.11
N LEU A 141 -10.91 -5.04 -27.51
CA LEU A 141 -9.65 -4.77 -28.19
C LEU A 141 -9.01 -6.01 -28.84
N ASN A 142 -9.68 -7.17 -28.83
CA ASN A 142 -9.13 -8.46 -29.28
C ASN A 142 -7.80 -8.85 -28.59
N LEU A 143 -7.64 -8.48 -27.32
CA LEU A 143 -6.48 -8.79 -26.47
C LEU A 143 -6.75 -9.98 -25.52
N SER A 144 -7.52 -10.96 -25.99
CA SER A 144 -7.99 -12.12 -25.20
C SER A 144 -6.89 -13.05 -24.65
N GLN A 145 -5.63 -12.78 -25.00
CA GLN A 145 -4.47 -13.56 -24.53
C GLN A 145 -3.96 -13.09 -23.16
N LEU A 146 -4.38 -11.90 -22.70
CA LEU A 146 -4.05 -11.39 -21.38
C LEU A 146 -5.04 -11.91 -20.35
N ASP A 147 -4.55 -12.36 -19.19
CA ASP A 147 -5.41 -12.76 -18.08
C ASP A 147 -5.89 -11.50 -17.31
N PRO A 148 -7.22 -11.22 -17.28
CA PRO A 148 -7.76 -10.11 -16.51
C PRO A 148 -7.33 -10.13 -15.05
N LYS A 149 -7.22 -11.32 -14.45
CA LYS A 149 -6.83 -11.48 -13.06
C LYS A 149 -5.38 -11.07 -12.85
N GLU A 150 -4.47 -11.44 -13.76
CA GLU A 150 -3.07 -11.02 -13.70
C GLU A 150 -2.94 -9.49 -13.80
N ILE A 151 -3.75 -8.85 -14.65
CA ILE A 151 -3.80 -7.39 -14.75
C ILE A 151 -4.31 -6.79 -13.44
N VAL A 152 -5.42 -7.29 -12.90
CA VAL A 152 -6.02 -6.83 -11.64
C VAL A 152 -5.05 -6.97 -10.47
N ASP A 153 -4.30 -8.05 -10.42
CA ASP A 153 -3.32 -8.31 -9.36
C ASP A 153 -2.18 -7.28 -9.36
N LYS A 154 -1.76 -6.77 -10.53
CA LYS A 154 -0.77 -5.67 -10.64
C LYS A 154 -1.23 -4.37 -9.97
N PHE A 155 -2.53 -4.20 -9.70
CA PHE A 155 -3.08 -3.04 -9.01
C PHE A 155 -3.38 -3.29 -7.53
N ALA A 156 -3.08 -4.48 -6.98
CA ALA A 156 -3.43 -4.82 -5.59
C ALA A 156 -2.85 -3.82 -4.57
N ALA A 157 -1.55 -3.51 -4.66
CA ALA A 157 -0.91 -2.54 -3.78
C ALA A 157 -1.45 -1.11 -3.96
N ALA A 158 -1.77 -0.72 -5.19
CA ALA A 158 -2.32 0.60 -5.48
C ALA A 158 -3.72 0.76 -4.87
N ARG A 159 -4.58 -0.27 -4.97
CA ARG A 159 -5.91 -0.28 -4.34
C ARG A 159 -5.83 -0.21 -2.83
N LEU A 160 -4.93 -0.99 -2.22
CA LEU A 160 -4.68 -0.95 -0.77
C LEU A 160 -4.31 0.48 -0.33
N LEU A 161 -3.36 1.09 -1.03
CA LEU A 161 -2.88 2.41 -0.68
C LEU A 161 -3.94 3.49 -0.95
N GLN A 162 -4.68 3.39 -2.05
CA GLN A 162 -5.77 4.32 -2.36
C GLN A 162 -6.85 4.27 -1.28
N GLY A 163 -7.29 3.06 -0.87
CA GLY A 163 -8.28 2.92 0.19
C GLY A 163 -7.81 3.52 1.53
N TYR A 164 -6.51 3.45 1.83
CA TYR A 164 -5.95 4.13 2.99
C TYR A 164 -6.05 5.66 2.84
N LEU A 165 -5.61 6.22 1.70
CA LEU A 165 -5.62 7.66 1.44
C LEU A 165 -7.05 8.21 1.51
N ASP A 166 -8.00 7.58 0.84
CA ASP A 166 -9.41 8.00 0.82
C ASP A 166 -10.00 8.04 2.22
N CYS A 167 -9.72 7.03 3.04
CA CYS A 167 -10.22 6.98 4.42
C CYS A 167 -9.63 8.07 5.31
N VAL A 168 -8.32 8.29 5.25
CA VAL A 168 -7.67 9.30 6.11
C VAL A 168 -8.04 10.72 5.69
N HIS A 169 -8.20 11.00 4.39
CA HIS A 169 -8.73 12.28 3.91
C HIS A 169 -10.15 12.51 4.41
N THR A 170 -11.04 11.52 4.25
CA THR A 170 -12.43 11.60 4.73
C THR A 170 -12.47 11.87 6.24
N SER A 171 -11.63 11.17 7.01
CA SER A 171 -11.56 11.35 8.47
C SER A 171 -11.13 12.77 8.85
N VAL A 172 -10.11 13.32 8.19
CA VAL A 172 -9.63 14.69 8.42
C VAL A 172 -10.68 15.74 8.03
N GLU A 173 -11.45 15.52 6.97
CA GLU A 173 -12.54 16.41 6.57
C GLU A 173 -13.69 16.43 7.58
N LEU A 174 -14.04 15.27 8.13
CA LEU A 174 -15.08 15.15 9.17
C LEU A 174 -14.66 15.85 10.46
N ASP A 175 -13.41 15.70 10.89
CA ASP A 175 -12.88 16.38 12.08
C ASP A 175 -12.94 17.90 11.92
N LYS A 176 -12.56 18.42 10.74
CA LYS A 176 -12.67 19.86 10.44
C LYS A 176 -14.12 20.35 10.53
N LYS A 177 -15.07 19.62 9.96
CA LYS A 177 -16.50 19.98 10.00
C LYS A 177 -17.04 19.99 11.43
N ALA A 178 -16.62 19.05 12.27
CA ALA A 178 -17.05 18.98 13.67
C ALA A 178 -16.58 20.20 14.49
N ASP A 179 -15.40 20.74 14.18
CA ASP A 179 -14.87 21.94 14.84
C ASP A 179 -15.56 23.25 14.38
N PHE A 180 -16.11 23.30 13.15
CA PHE A 180 -16.91 24.45 12.68
C PHE A 180 -18.29 24.57 13.35
N HIS A 181 -18.77 23.50 13.98
CA HIS A 181 -20.08 23.45 14.65
C HIS A 181 -19.99 23.61 16.18
N LYS A 182 -18.81 23.93 16.72
CA LYS A 182 -18.58 24.30 18.12
C LYS A 182 -18.32 25.79 18.25
#